data_AF-A0A7V8F0C8-F1
#
_entry.id   AF-A0A7V8F0C8-F1
#
_cell.length_a   1.000
_cell.length_b   1.000
_cell.length_c   1.000
_cell.angle_alpha   90.00
_cell.angle_beta   90.00
_cell.angle_gamma   90.00
#
_symmetry.space_group_name_H-M   'P 1'
#
loop_
_entity.id
_entity.type
_entity.pdbx_description
1 polymer ?
#
loop_
_entity_poly.entity_id
_entity_poly.type
_entity_poly.pdbx_seq_one_letter_code
_entity_poly.pdbx_strand_id
1 'polypeptide(L)' 'MSPHILIDQALEGVADPNSQSDIDVLVQGLITRLFTDGAITTDEFTHYCKRLMEACHRRKEAE' A
#
# COMPACT_ATOMS: atom_id res chain seq x y z
N MET A 1 7.39 -13.08 -8.45
CA MET A 1 6.08 -12.80 -7.82
C MET A 1 5.39 -11.69 -8.60
N SER A 2 4.06 -11.73 -8.74
CA SER A 2 3.30 -10.68 -9.42
C SER A 2 3.38 -9.36 -8.64
N PRO A 3 3.55 -8.20 -9.29
CA PRO A 3 3.57 -6.90 -8.62
C PRO A 3 2.30 -6.64 -7.80
N HIS A 4 1.15 -7.13 -8.27
CA HIS A 4 -0.13 -7.03 -7.55
C HIS A 4 -0.11 -7.76 -6.20
N ILE A 5 0.44 -8.98 -6.16
CA ILE A 5 0.54 -9.79 -4.93
C ILE A 5 1.46 -9.11 -3.91
N LEU A 6 2.56 -8.51 -4.38
CA LEU A 6 3.49 -7.79 -3.52
C LEU A 6 2.82 -6.56 -2.87
N ILE A 7 2.04 -5.80 -3.65
CA ILE A 7 1.30 -4.65 -3.14
C ILE A 7 0.22 -5.09 -2.15
N ASP A 8 -0.52 -6.16 -2.44
CA ASP A 8 -1.57 -6.67 -1.56
C ASP A 8 -1.02 -7.09 -0.19
N GLN A 9 0.07 -7.85 -0.15
CA GLN A 9 0.72 -8.24 1.10
C GLN A 9 1.23 -7.04 1.88
N ALA A 10 1.79 -6.05 1.18
CA ALA A 10 2.28 -4.83 1.81
C ALA A 10 1.13 -4.03 2.44
N LEU A 11 -0.01 -3.91 1.75
CA LEU A 11 -1.22 -3.23 2.22
C LEU A 11 -1.85 -3.94 3.43
N GLU A 12 -1.84 -5.27 3.48
CA GLU A 12 -2.28 -6.02 4.67
C GLU A 12 -1.46 -5.66 5.90
N GLY A 13 -0.13 -5.52 5.74
CA GLY A 13 0.76 -5.09 6.81
C GLY A 13 0.42 -3.69 7.35
N VAL A 14 -0.01 -2.75 6.50
CA VAL A 14 -0.38 -1.39 6.93
C VAL A 14 -1.63 -1.39 7.83
N ALA A 15 -2.54 -2.33 7.63
CA ALA A 15 -3.77 -2.43 8.41
C ALA A 15 -3.56 -3.05 9.80
N ASP A 16 -2.40 -3.65 10.07
CA ASP A 16 -2.06 -4.18 11.40
C ASP A 16 -1.76 -3.01 12.37
N PRO A 17 -2.51 -2.86 13.47
CA PRO A 17 -2.24 -1.82 14.48
C PRO A 17 -0.88 -1.99 15.18
N ASN A 18 -0.26 -3.18 15.14
CA ASN A 18 1.08 -3.42 15.66
C ASN A 18 2.20 -3.16 14.64
N SER A 19 1.86 -2.81 13.40
CA SER A 19 2.88 -2.52 12.39
C SER A 19 3.65 -1.25 12.69
N GLN A 20 4.90 -1.23 12.20
CA GLN A 20 5.81 -0.09 12.34
C GLN A 20 5.15 1.20 11.83
N SER A 21 5.40 2.30 12.53
CA SER A 21 4.79 3.61 12.24
C SER A 21 5.03 4.06 10.80
N ASP A 22 6.18 3.70 10.21
CA ASP A 22 6.62 4.14 8.87
C ASP A 22 6.22 3.19 7.73
N ILE A 23 5.45 2.13 8.01
CA ILE A 23 5.11 1.11 7.02
C ILE A 23 4.31 1.69 5.84
N ASP A 24 3.47 2.69 6.10
CA ASP A 24 2.69 3.40 5.09
C ASP A 24 3.58 4.11 4.05
N VAL A 25 4.65 4.77 4.51
CA VAL A 25 5.65 5.42 3.64
C VAL A 25 6.37 4.38 2.76
N LEU A 26 6.72 3.23 3.33
CA LEU A 26 7.37 2.14 2.59
C LEU A 26 6.44 1.57 1.51
N VAL A 27 5.16 1.33 1.82
CA VAL A 27 4.18 0.83 0.86
C VAL A 27 3.89 1.86 -0.23
N GLN A 28 3.79 3.14 0.10
CA GLN A 28 3.65 4.20 -0.91
C GLN A 28 4.84 4.21 -1.87
N GLY A 29 6.08 4.12 -1.35
CA GLY A 29 7.29 4.05 -2.17
C GLY A 29 7.31 2.82 -3.09
N LEU A 30 6.84 1.67 -2.61
CA LEU A 30 6.70 0.46 -3.42
C LEU A 30 5.70 0.65 -4.58
N ILE A 31 4.52 1.19 -4.29
CA ILE A 31 3.47 1.44 -5.30
C ILE A 31 3.98 2.42 -6.36
N THR A 32 4.64 3.52 -5.94
CA THR A 32 5.26 4.48 -6.86
C THR A 32 6.33 3.84 -7.73
N ARG A 33 7.20 3.01 -7.16
CA ARG A 33 8.25 2.31 -7.92
C ARG A 33 7.66 1.38 -8.98
N LEU A 34 6.65 0.59 -8.62
CA LEU A 34 6.01 -0.33 -9.55
C LEU A 34 5.31 0.41 -10.68
N PHE A 35 4.75 1.60 -10.41
CA PHE A 35 4.19 2.45 -11.45
C PHE A 35 5.27 3.03 -12.37
N THR A 36 6.37 3.57 -11.81
CA THR A 36 7.47 4.13 -12.63
C THR A 36 8.18 3.07 -13.45
N ASP A 37 8.23 1.83 -12.95
CA ASP A 37 8.80 0.68 -13.67
C ASP A 37 7.84 0.12 -14.73
N GLY A 38 6.62 0.68 -14.86
CA GLY A 38 5.61 0.24 -15.83
C GLY A 38 4.99 -1.13 -15.49
N ALA A 39 5.14 -1.59 -14.25
CA ALA A 39 4.63 -2.87 -13.76
C ALA A 39 3.13 -2.82 -13.41
N ILE A 40 2.59 -1.62 -13.20
CA ILE A 40 1.16 -1.34 -12.99
C ILE A 40 0.74 -0.13 -13.80
N THR A 41 -0.53 -0.08 -14.17
CA THR A 41 -1.17 1.02 -14.89
C THR A 41 -1.52 2.18 -13.96
N THR A 42 -1.87 3.34 -14.55
CA THR A 42 -2.32 4.51 -13.78
C THR A 42 -3.60 4.24 -12.97
N ASP A 43 -4.53 3.45 -13.52
CA ASP A 43 -5.76 3.04 -12.84
C ASP A 43 -5.45 2.17 -11.62
N GLU A 44 -4.53 1.22 -11.78
CA GLU A 44 -4.06 0.36 -10.68
C GLU A 44 -3.29 1.15 -9.63
N PHE A 45 -2.42 2.07 -10.03
CA PHE A 45 -1.75 2.98 -9.10
C PHE A 45 -2.76 3.77 -8.27
N THR A 46 -3.76 4.37 -8.92
CA THR A 46 -4.83 5.12 -8.24
C THR A 46 -5.63 4.22 -7.29
N HIS A 47 -5.93 2.99 -7.72
CA HIS A 47 -6.59 1.99 -6.90
C HIS A 47 -5.80 1.64 -5.63
N TYR A 48 -4.49 1.38 -5.78
CA TYR A 48 -3.63 1.02 -4.65
C TYR A 48 -3.39 2.19 -3.68
N CYS A 49 -3.25 3.41 -4.19
CA CYS A 49 -3.17 4.60 -3.33
C CYS A 49 -4.46 4.78 -2.50
N LYS A 50 -5.64 4.54 -3.08
CA LYS A 50 -6.91 4.58 -2.33
C LYS A 50 -6.94 3.53 -1.22
N ARG A 51 -6.56 2.28 -1.52
CA ARG A 51 -6.49 1.20 -0.52
C ARG A 51 -5.50 1.49 0.60
N LEU A 52 -4.36 2.12 0.29
CA LEU A 52 -3.39 2.55 1.30
C LEU A 52 -4.02 3.57 2.26
N MET A 53 -4.70 4.58 1.73
CA MET A 53 -5.39 5.59 2.56
C MET A 53 -6.46 4.95 3.46
N GLU A 54 -7.25 4.02 2.93
CA GLU A 54 -8.25 3.28 3.71
C GLU A 54 -7.60 2.44 4.82
N ALA A 55 -6.47 1.77 4.53
CA ALA A 55 -5.74 1.01 5.54
C ALA A 55 -5.22 1.92 6.67
N CYS A 56 -4.65 3.07 6.33
CA CYS A 56 -4.20 4.06 7.31
C CYS A 56 -5.37 4.62 8.14
N HIS A 57 -6.55 4.82 7.55
CA HIS A 57 -7.74 5.28 8.26
C HIS A 57 -8.22 4.21 9.25
N ARG A 58 -8.37 2.96 8.81
CA ARG A 58 -8.78 1.84 9.66
C ARG A 58 -7.85 1.64 10.85
N ARG A 59 -6.53 1.81 10.66
CA ARG A 59 -5.54 1.73 11.74
C ARG A 59 -5.76 2.80 12.80
N LYS A 60 -6.06 4.05 12.40
CA LYS A 60 -6.35 5.16 13.32
C LYS A 60 -7.68 4.99 14.06
N GLU A 61 -8.67 4.35 13.45
CA GLU A 61 -9.96 4.06 14.12
C GLU A 61 -9.87 2.90 15.12
N ALA A 62 -8.83 2.07 15.02
CA ALA A 62 -8.58 0.94 15.92
C ALA A 62 -7.73 1.31 17.14
N GLU A 63 -7.24 2.55 17.22
CA GLU A 63 -6.44 3.13 18.31
C GLU A 63 -7.34 3.86 19.33
#